data_AF-A0A6P3J8F7-F1
#
_entry.id   AF-A0A6P3J8F7-F1
#
_cell.length_a   1.000
_cell.length_b   1.000
_cell.length_c   1.000
_cell.angle_alpha   90.00
_cell.angle_beta   90.00
_cell.angle_gamma   90.00
#
_symmetry.space_group_name_H-M   'P 1'
#
loop_
_entity.id
_entity.type
_entity.pdbx_description
1 polymer ?
#
loop_
_entity_poly.entity_id
_entity_poly.type
_entity_poly.pdbx_seq_one_letter_code
_entity_poly.pdbx_strand_id
1 'polypeptide(L)'
;MKRTPTAEEREREAKKLRLLEELEDTWLPYLTPKDDEFYQQWQLKYPKLILREAASVPELLHKEVQQAFLTLHKHGCLFRDLVRIQGKDLLTPVSRILIGNPGCTYKYLNTRLFTVPWPVKGSDAKYNEAEIAAACQTFLKLNSYLQVETIQALEELAAKEKANIDAVPVCIGPDFPRVGMGSSFDGHDEIDMKNRAAYNVTLLNFMDPQKMPYLKEEPYFGMGKMAVSWHHDENLVDRSAVAVYSYSCEGPEEESEDDPQLEGRDPDIWHVGFKISWDIETPGLAIPLHQGDCYFMLDDLNATHQHCVLAGLPPRFSSTHRVAECSTGTLEYILQRCQVALQNVREEADNGEISLKSLESVVLKQGEEIHNEVEFEWLRQFWFQGSRYKKCTDWWCQPMSQLEEMWRKMEWLTSAVLREVRREGVPMEQKNEMLTSILASITTRQNLRREWHARCQSRIARTLPADQKPECRPYWEKGDPSMPLPFDLTEIVSELRGLLLETRP
;
A
#
# COMPACT_ATOMS: atom_id res chain seq x y z
N MET A 1 -3.69 20.34 -9.97
CA MET A 1 -4.21 20.78 -8.66
C MET A 1 -3.47 20.01 -7.60
N LYS A 2 -3.01 20.64 -6.51
CA LYS A 2 -2.52 19.87 -5.34
C LYS A 2 -3.64 18.91 -4.96
N ARG A 3 -3.37 17.61 -4.76
CA ARG A 3 -4.36 16.67 -4.19
C ARG A 3 -4.89 17.36 -2.94
N THR A 4 -6.16 17.75 -2.97
CA THR A 4 -6.77 18.36 -1.80
C THR A 4 -6.82 17.24 -0.76
N PRO A 5 -6.11 17.37 0.37
CA PRO A 5 -6.17 16.33 1.38
C PRO A 5 -7.62 16.11 1.77
N THR A 6 -8.00 14.85 1.98
CA THR A 6 -9.36 14.50 2.41
C THR A 6 -9.69 15.24 3.71
N ALA A 7 -10.97 15.38 4.03
CA ALA A 7 -11.37 16.01 5.29
C ALA A 7 -10.70 15.30 6.49
N GLU A 8 -10.64 13.97 6.45
CA GLU A 8 -9.93 13.15 7.43
C GLU A 8 -8.43 13.41 7.46
N GLU A 9 -7.74 13.46 6.32
CA GLU A 9 -6.30 13.74 6.28
C GLU A 9 -5.97 15.11 6.90
N ARG A 10 -6.80 16.12 6.64
CA ARG A 10 -6.65 17.46 7.25
C ARG A 10 -6.91 17.45 8.74
N GLU A 11 -7.93 16.72 9.18
CA GLU A 11 -8.24 16.60 10.61
C GLU A 11 -7.11 15.90 11.36
N ARG A 12 -6.59 14.80 10.80
CA ARG A 12 -5.43 14.06 11.32
C ARG A 12 -4.19 14.94 11.39
N GLU A 13 -3.90 15.72 10.35
CA GLU A 13 -2.78 16.64 10.33
C GLU A 13 -2.94 17.77 11.35
N ALA A 14 -4.14 18.34 11.48
CA ALA A 14 -4.43 19.36 12.48
C ALA A 14 -4.27 18.81 13.91
N LYS A 15 -4.74 17.58 14.16
CA LYS A 15 -4.52 16.88 15.44
C LYS A 15 -3.02 16.69 15.69
N LYS A 16 -2.27 16.19 14.70
CA LYS A 16 -0.81 16.02 14.83
C LYS A 16 -0.09 17.33 15.18
N LEU A 17 -0.42 18.42 14.48
CA LEU A 17 0.21 19.72 14.73
C LEU A 17 -0.10 20.24 16.13
N ARG A 18 -1.35 20.11 16.60
CA ARG A 18 -1.71 20.46 17.97
C ARG A 18 -0.93 19.66 19.00
N LEU A 19 -0.80 18.35 18.80
CA LEU A 19 -0.02 17.50 19.72
C LEU A 19 1.46 17.90 19.75
N LEU A 20 2.04 18.30 18.61
CA LEU A 20 3.42 18.80 18.57
C LEU A 20 3.56 20.17 19.23
N GLU A 21 2.56 21.05 19.11
CA GLU A 21 2.53 22.34 19.80
C GLU A 21 2.41 22.17 21.32
N GLU A 22 1.60 21.21 21.78
CA GLU A 22 1.41 20.90 23.21
C GLU A 22 2.67 20.31 23.88
N LEU A 23 3.54 19.66 23.12
CA LEU A 23 4.78 19.06 23.64
C LEU A 23 5.94 20.05 23.78
N GLU A 24 5.91 21.20 23.09
CA GLU A 24 7.01 22.18 23.05
C GLU A 24 8.41 21.51 22.89
N ASP A 25 9.33 21.73 23.85
CA ASP A 25 10.68 21.12 23.91
C ASP A 25 10.74 19.90 24.87
N THR A 26 9.59 19.32 25.25
CA THR A 26 9.49 18.18 26.17
C THR A 26 9.16 16.87 25.45
N TRP A 27 9.53 15.74 26.05
CA TRP A 27 9.27 14.40 25.51
C TRP A 27 8.27 13.64 26.39
N LEU A 28 7.39 12.90 25.74
CA LEU A 28 6.53 11.92 26.38
C LEU A 28 7.36 10.71 26.85
N PRO A 29 6.97 10.06 27.95
CA PRO A 29 7.64 8.86 28.40
C PRO A 29 7.46 7.72 27.39
N TYR A 30 8.44 6.84 27.28
CA TYR A 30 8.29 5.55 26.63
C TYR A 30 8.91 4.46 27.49
N LEU A 31 8.47 3.23 27.27
CA LEU A 31 8.90 2.06 28.02
C LEU A 31 9.56 1.04 27.09
N THR A 32 10.50 0.32 27.66
CA THR A 32 11.27 -0.79 27.10
C THR A 32 11.24 -1.97 28.09
N PRO A 33 11.70 -3.18 27.72
CA PRO A 33 11.79 -4.29 28.68
C PRO A 33 12.64 -4.03 29.92
N LYS A 34 13.44 -2.96 29.95
CA LYS A 34 14.23 -2.54 31.13
C LYS A 34 13.38 -1.86 32.21
N ASP A 35 12.18 -1.39 31.85
CA ASP A 35 11.30 -0.64 32.74
C ASP A 35 10.29 -1.58 33.43
N ASP A 36 10.17 -1.50 34.76
CA ASP A 36 9.30 -2.39 35.55
C ASP A 36 7.83 -2.38 35.09
N GLU A 37 7.34 -1.24 34.60
CA GLU A 37 5.95 -1.04 34.18
C GLU A 37 5.67 -1.55 32.75
N PHE A 38 6.69 -1.91 31.99
CA PHE A 38 6.58 -2.23 30.56
C PHE A 38 5.58 -3.34 30.25
N TYR A 39 5.69 -4.48 30.93
CA TYR A 39 4.82 -5.63 30.66
C TYR A 39 3.36 -5.37 31.08
N GLN A 40 3.17 -4.62 32.17
CA GLN A 40 1.83 -4.21 32.59
C GLN A 40 1.20 -3.26 31.57
N GLN A 41 1.96 -2.27 31.09
CA GLN A 41 1.51 -1.32 30.08
C GLN A 41 1.20 -2.02 28.76
N TRP A 42 2.04 -2.96 28.32
CA TRP A 42 1.78 -3.77 27.13
C TRP A 42 0.45 -4.52 27.28
N GLN A 43 0.25 -5.23 28.38
CA GLN A 43 -0.97 -6.00 28.60
C GLN A 43 -2.25 -5.14 28.64
N LEU A 44 -2.17 -3.92 29.20
CA LEU A 44 -3.35 -3.06 29.38
C LEU A 44 -3.66 -2.18 28.17
N LYS A 45 -2.63 -1.65 27.50
CA LYS A 45 -2.77 -0.63 26.46
C LYS A 45 -2.42 -1.13 25.06
N TYR A 46 -1.62 -2.19 24.95
CA TYR A 46 -1.17 -2.77 23.68
C TYR A 46 -1.47 -4.28 23.57
N PRO A 47 -2.59 -4.84 24.07
CA PRO A 47 -2.81 -6.29 24.16
C PRO A 47 -2.89 -7.00 22.81
N LYS A 48 -3.19 -6.27 21.74
CA LYS A 48 -3.31 -6.79 20.37
C LYS A 48 -1.98 -6.80 19.61
N LEU A 49 -0.90 -6.39 20.28
CA LEU A 49 0.48 -6.54 19.83
C LEU A 49 1.06 -7.81 20.42
N ILE A 50 1.56 -8.70 19.57
CA ILE A 50 2.18 -9.95 20.00
C ILE A 50 3.62 -9.99 19.53
N LEU A 51 4.52 -10.43 20.40
CA LEU A 51 5.90 -10.78 20.05
C LEU A 51 6.06 -12.30 20.15
N ARG A 52 6.72 -12.87 19.15
CA ARG A 52 7.19 -14.25 19.09
C ARG A 52 8.69 -14.17 18.83
N GLU A 53 9.47 -14.41 19.88
CA GLU A 53 10.92 -14.36 19.81
C GLU A 53 11.45 -15.42 18.84
N ALA A 54 12.67 -15.24 18.32
CA ALA A 54 13.31 -16.13 17.36
C ALA A 54 13.26 -17.60 17.77
N ALA A 55 13.38 -17.91 19.08
CA ALA A 55 13.31 -19.27 19.60
C ALA A 55 12.01 -20.03 19.28
N SER A 56 10.92 -19.32 18.96
CA SER A 56 9.65 -19.92 18.55
C SER A 56 9.62 -20.37 17.09
N VAL A 57 10.53 -19.85 16.26
CA VAL A 57 10.57 -20.11 14.82
C VAL A 57 11.54 -21.26 14.53
N PRO A 58 11.18 -22.21 13.63
CA PRO A 58 12.08 -23.31 13.30
C PRO A 58 13.42 -22.82 12.72
N GLU A 59 14.54 -23.32 13.24
CA GLU A 59 15.90 -22.98 12.81
C GLU A 59 16.14 -23.12 11.30
N LEU A 60 15.54 -24.15 10.68
CA LEU A 60 15.61 -24.33 9.22
C LEU A 60 14.93 -23.18 8.48
N LEU A 61 13.80 -22.69 8.98
CA LEU A 61 13.08 -21.57 8.38
C LEU A 61 13.88 -20.26 8.52
N HIS A 62 14.54 -20.03 9.66
CA HIS A 62 15.47 -18.91 9.81
C HIS A 62 16.54 -18.91 8.72
N LYS A 63 17.27 -20.02 8.57
CA LYS A 63 18.35 -20.13 7.57
C LYS A 63 17.86 -19.86 6.16
N GLU A 64 16.74 -20.47 5.77
CA GLU A 64 16.17 -20.28 4.44
C GLU A 64 15.77 -18.82 4.19
N VAL A 65 15.04 -18.20 5.13
CA VAL A 65 14.53 -16.83 4.99
C VAL A 65 15.67 -15.81 4.99
N GLN A 66 16.64 -15.95 5.90
CA GLN A 66 17.81 -15.07 5.96
C GLN A 66 18.64 -15.17 4.67
N GLN A 67 18.87 -16.38 4.15
CA GLN A 67 19.53 -16.58 2.86
C GLN A 67 18.72 -15.98 1.71
N ALA A 68 17.39 -16.08 1.73
CA ALA A 68 16.52 -15.47 0.72
C ALA A 68 16.62 -13.94 0.72
N PHE A 69 16.65 -13.29 1.88
CA PHE A 69 16.91 -11.85 1.99
C PHE A 69 18.25 -11.46 1.35
N LEU A 70 19.33 -12.15 1.73
CA LEU A 70 20.67 -11.88 1.21
C LEU A 70 20.75 -12.11 -0.31
N THR A 71 20.04 -13.11 -0.81
CA THR A 71 19.94 -13.43 -2.24
C THR A 71 19.26 -12.31 -3.02
N LEU A 72 18.08 -11.84 -2.56
CA LEU A 72 17.39 -10.71 -3.19
C LEU A 72 18.21 -9.42 -3.14
N HIS A 73 18.94 -9.20 -2.04
CA HIS A 73 19.85 -8.05 -1.91
C HIS A 73 21.03 -8.14 -2.88
N LYS A 74 21.68 -9.31 -2.98
CA LYS A 74 22.78 -9.59 -3.93
C LYS A 74 22.36 -9.33 -5.38
N HIS A 75 21.13 -9.68 -5.73
CA HIS A 75 20.55 -9.45 -7.07
C HIS A 75 20.00 -8.03 -7.28
N GLY A 76 20.13 -7.15 -6.28
CA GLY A 76 19.70 -5.76 -6.39
C GLY A 76 18.19 -5.62 -6.60
N CYS A 77 17.40 -6.51 -5.98
CA CYS A 77 15.95 -6.56 -6.16
C CYS A 77 15.16 -5.59 -5.26
N LEU A 78 15.83 -4.91 -4.31
CA LEU A 78 15.21 -3.96 -3.39
C LEU A 78 15.52 -2.52 -3.82
N PHE A 79 14.49 -1.68 -3.86
CA PHE A 79 14.57 -0.31 -4.39
C PHE A 79 13.96 0.70 -3.42
N ARG A 80 14.55 1.88 -3.34
CA ARG A 80 13.89 3.01 -2.64
C ARG A 80 12.72 3.48 -3.48
N ASP A 81 11.57 3.69 -2.85
CA ASP A 81 10.37 4.11 -3.55
C ASP A 81 10.30 5.62 -3.63
N LEU A 82 10.03 6.14 -4.83
CA LEU A 82 9.75 7.56 -5.03
C LEU A 82 8.27 7.84 -4.75
N VAL A 83 7.96 8.06 -3.48
CA VAL A 83 6.60 8.25 -2.96
C VAL A 83 6.17 9.71 -2.96
N ARG A 84 4.87 9.95 -2.70
CA ARG A 84 4.32 11.30 -2.57
C ARG A 84 3.65 11.48 -1.22
N ILE A 85 4.15 12.43 -0.43
CA ILE A 85 3.61 12.77 0.89
C ILE A 85 3.33 14.28 0.90
N GLN A 86 2.09 14.68 1.20
CA GLN A 86 1.68 16.10 1.26
C GLN A 86 2.07 16.91 0.00
N GLY A 87 1.97 16.27 -1.17
CA GLY A 87 2.31 16.88 -2.46
C GLY A 87 3.81 17.02 -2.75
N LYS A 88 4.69 16.48 -1.90
CA LYS A 88 6.14 16.44 -2.10
C LYS A 88 6.58 15.04 -2.53
N ASP A 89 7.45 15.00 -3.53
CA ASP A 89 8.09 13.76 -3.99
C ASP A 89 9.31 13.45 -3.12
N LEU A 90 9.35 12.26 -2.53
CA LEU A 90 10.35 11.85 -1.54
C LEU A 90 10.81 10.42 -1.84
N LEU A 91 12.11 10.15 -1.66
CA LEU A 91 12.62 8.78 -1.66
C LEU A 91 12.57 8.21 -0.25
N THR A 92 11.99 7.03 -0.10
CA THR A 92 11.98 6.32 1.19
C THR A 92 13.41 6.04 1.65
N PRO A 93 13.75 6.14 2.95
CA PRO A 93 15.07 5.72 3.46
C PRO A 93 15.29 4.22 3.26
N VAL A 94 14.23 3.44 3.45
CA VAL A 94 14.18 1.98 3.29
C VAL A 94 14.07 1.60 1.81
N SER A 95 14.80 0.57 1.41
CA SER A 95 14.67 -0.10 0.11
C SER A 95 13.70 -1.29 0.22
N ARG A 96 12.86 -1.49 -0.80
CA ARG A 96 11.73 -2.43 -0.73
C ARG A 96 11.54 -3.26 -2.00
N ILE A 97 10.87 -4.39 -1.82
CA ILE A 97 10.30 -5.21 -2.88
C ILE A 97 8.97 -5.79 -2.38
N LEU A 98 7.95 -5.81 -3.25
CA LEU A 98 6.69 -6.48 -2.97
C LEU A 98 6.73 -7.90 -3.56
N ILE A 99 6.54 -8.91 -2.73
CA ILE A 99 6.38 -10.31 -3.15
C ILE A 99 4.97 -10.75 -2.78
N GLY A 100 4.29 -11.55 -3.61
CA GLY A 100 2.94 -12.00 -3.26
C GLY A 100 2.23 -12.76 -4.36
N ASN A 101 0.91 -12.83 -4.24
CA ASN A 101 0.07 -13.51 -5.20
C ASN A 101 0.23 -12.91 -6.61
N PRO A 102 0.32 -13.74 -7.67
CA PRO A 102 0.39 -13.27 -9.04
C PRO A 102 -0.76 -12.31 -9.37
N GLY A 103 -0.44 -11.15 -9.95
CA GLY A 103 -1.43 -10.16 -10.34
C GLY A 103 -1.95 -9.28 -9.22
N CYS A 104 -1.55 -9.50 -7.96
CA CYS A 104 -1.88 -8.60 -6.86
C CYS A 104 -0.96 -7.37 -6.84
N THR A 105 -1.49 -6.28 -6.29
CA THR A 105 -0.76 -5.04 -6.05
C THR A 105 -1.02 -4.54 -4.63
N TYR A 106 -0.13 -3.68 -4.13
CA TYR A 106 -0.30 -3.03 -2.83
C TYR A 106 0.00 -1.53 -2.98
N LYS A 107 -0.96 -0.68 -2.61
CA LYS A 107 -0.84 0.78 -2.78
C LYS A 107 -0.61 1.45 -1.43
N TYR A 108 0.44 2.26 -1.35
CA TYR A 108 0.73 3.10 -0.19
C TYR A 108 1.37 4.42 -0.63
N LEU A 109 1.13 5.52 0.07
CA LEU A 109 1.72 6.84 -0.21
C LEU A 109 1.64 7.23 -1.70
N ASN A 110 0.46 6.99 -2.29
CA ASN A 110 0.14 7.21 -3.71
C ASN A 110 1.07 6.50 -4.72
N THR A 111 1.62 5.35 -4.32
CA THR A 111 2.49 4.50 -5.14
C THR A 111 1.96 3.07 -5.08
N ARG A 112 1.57 2.53 -6.24
CA ARG A 112 1.11 1.13 -6.37
C ARG A 112 2.32 0.24 -6.64
N LEU A 113 2.66 -0.62 -5.70
CA LEU A 113 3.67 -1.65 -5.87
C LEU A 113 3.05 -2.88 -6.55
N PHE A 114 3.80 -3.46 -7.48
CA PHE A 114 3.42 -4.66 -8.22
C PHE A 114 4.19 -5.86 -7.69
N THR A 115 3.50 -6.97 -7.47
CA THR A 115 4.11 -8.18 -6.89
C THR A 115 5.15 -8.76 -7.85
N VAL A 116 6.32 -9.09 -7.31
CA VAL A 116 7.09 -10.23 -7.85
C VAL A 116 6.35 -11.48 -7.38
N PRO A 117 5.79 -12.27 -8.30
CA PRO A 117 4.91 -13.36 -7.91
C PRO A 117 5.70 -14.39 -7.11
N TRP A 118 5.12 -14.94 -6.05
CA TRP A 118 5.58 -16.21 -5.48
C TRP A 118 4.91 -17.38 -6.21
N PRO A 119 5.47 -18.61 -6.16
CA PRO A 119 4.92 -19.75 -6.88
C PRO A 119 3.70 -20.35 -6.16
N VAL A 120 2.49 -19.85 -6.49
CA VAL A 120 1.23 -20.49 -6.07
C VAL A 120 0.80 -21.56 -7.06
N LYS A 121 0.10 -22.58 -6.57
CA LYS A 121 -0.41 -23.70 -7.39
C LYS A 121 -1.27 -23.17 -8.54
N GLY A 122 -0.94 -23.56 -9.77
CA GLY A 122 -1.65 -23.12 -10.98
C GLY A 122 -1.15 -21.81 -11.60
N SER A 123 -0.05 -21.23 -11.08
CA SER A 123 0.59 -20.06 -11.69
C SER A 123 1.92 -20.43 -12.36
N ASP A 124 2.11 -20.00 -13.61
CA ASP A 124 3.38 -20.09 -14.34
C ASP A 124 4.19 -18.81 -14.13
N ALA A 125 4.68 -18.61 -12.91
CA ALA A 125 5.53 -17.47 -12.59
C ALA A 125 6.90 -17.60 -13.29
N LYS A 126 7.26 -16.59 -14.08
CA LYS A 126 8.57 -16.49 -14.73
C LYS A 126 9.48 -15.56 -13.96
N TYR A 127 10.75 -15.94 -13.84
CA TYR A 127 11.78 -15.19 -13.14
C TYR A 127 13.02 -15.13 -14.02
N ASN A 128 13.80 -14.08 -13.89
CA ASN A 128 15.05 -13.97 -14.65
C ASN A 128 16.11 -14.96 -14.17
N GLU A 129 16.10 -15.25 -12.86
CA GLU A 129 17.06 -16.12 -12.21
C GLU A 129 16.38 -17.12 -11.28
N ALA A 130 16.90 -18.35 -11.25
CA ALA A 130 16.38 -19.41 -10.38
C ALA A 130 16.55 -19.09 -8.89
N GLU A 131 17.61 -18.36 -8.51
CA GLU A 131 17.84 -17.91 -7.13
C GLU A 131 16.72 -16.97 -6.64
N ILE A 132 16.20 -16.09 -7.52
CA ILE A 132 15.09 -15.18 -7.19
C ILE A 132 13.78 -15.97 -7.02
N ALA A 133 13.54 -16.96 -7.89
CA ALA A 133 12.38 -17.85 -7.77
C ALA A 133 12.40 -18.62 -6.43
N ALA A 134 13.57 -19.16 -6.05
CA ALA A 134 13.76 -19.85 -4.78
C ALA A 134 13.54 -18.91 -3.58
N ALA A 135 14.03 -17.67 -3.64
CA ALA A 135 13.74 -16.68 -2.60
C ALA A 135 12.24 -16.40 -2.46
N CYS A 136 11.51 -16.22 -3.57
CA CYS A 136 10.06 -16.02 -3.55
C CYS A 136 9.30 -17.24 -2.99
N GLN A 137 9.75 -18.46 -3.31
CA GLN A 137 9.22 -19.70 -2.72
C GLN A 137 9.44 -19.75 -1.19
N THR A 138 10.61 -19.30 -0.71
CA THR A 138 10.89 -19.20 0.72
C THR A 138 9.96 -18.20 1.42
N PHE A 139 9.72 -17.03 0.83
CA PHE A 139 8.79 -16.05 1.42
C PHE A 139 7.33 -16.55 1.40
N LEU A 140 6.94 -17.39 0.44
CA LEU A 140 5.65 -18.10 0.48
C LEU A 140 5.60 -19.11 1.64
N LYS A 141 6.68 -19.85 1.90
CA LYS A 141 6.77 -20.76 3.05
C LYS A 141 6.67 -20.00 4.38
N LEU A 142 7.38 -18.88 4.50
CA LEU A 142 7.27 -17.97 5.65
C LEU A 142 5.84 -17.42 5.79
N ASN A 143 5.19 -17.05 4.69
CA ASN A 143 3.80 -16.61 4.68
C ASN A 143 2.85 -17.64 5.29
N SER A 144 3.00 -18.91 4.91
CA SER A 144 2.21 -20.02 5.47
C SER A 144 2.47 -20.22 6.97
N TYR A 145 3.73 -20.13 7.40
CA TYR A 145 4.08 -20.22 8.82
C TYR A 145 3.42 -19.09 9.63
N LEU A 146 3.64 -17.84 9.22
CA LEU A 146 3.09 -16.67 9.91
C LEU A 146 1.56 -16.63 9.89
N GLN A 147 0.92 -17.13 8.83
CA GLN A 147 -0.53 -17.26 8.79
C GLN A 147 -1.06 -18.19 9.89
N VAL A 148 -0.39 -19.33 10.12
CA VAL A 148 -0.78 -20.27 11.19
C VAL A 148 -0.60 -19.62 12.56
N GLU A 149 0.54 -18.99 12.81
CA GLU A 149 0.81 -18.27 14.07
C GLU A 149 -0.21 -17.16 14.32
N THR A 150 -0.59 -16.41 13.29
CA THR A 150 -1.60 -15.36 13.40
C THR A 150 -2.98 -15.93 13.73
N ILE A 151 -3.40 -17.02 13.09
CA ILE A 151 -4.70 -17.66 13.38
C ILE A 151 -4.74 -18.09 14.85
N GLN A 152 -3.68 -18.75 15.32
CA GLN A 152 -3.57 -19.14 16.72
C GLN A 152 -3.63 -17.93 17.67
N ALA A 153 -2.90 -16.86 17.38
CA ALA A 153 -2.90 -15.66 18.21
C ALA A 153 -4.27 -14.95 18.24
N LEU A 154 -5.02 -14.97 17.13
CA LEU A 154 -6.39 -14.46 17.07
C LEU A 154 -7.37 -15.33 17.89
N GLU A 155 -7.21 -16.65 17.86
CA GLU A 155 -8.00 -17.57 18.69
C GLU A 155 -7.73 -17.36 20.19
N GLU A 156 -6.45 -17.20 20.58
CA GLU A 156 -6.03 -16.87 21.94
C GLU A 156 -6.62 -15.52 22.40
N LEU A 157 -6.56 -14.50 21.55
CA LEU A 157 -7.14 -13.18 21.81
C LEU A 157 -8.65 -13.26 22.04
N ALA A 158 -9.38 -13.95 21.15
CA ALA A 158 -10.82 -14.14 21.28
C ALA A 158 -11.21 -14.91 22.55
N ALA A 159 -10.42 -15.93 22.94
CA ALA A 159 -10.63 -16.66 24.18
C ALA A 159 -10.45 -15.77 25.42
N LYS A 160 -9.44 -14.89 25.41
CA LYS A 160 -9.18 -13.94 26.50
C LYS A 160 -10.29 -12.88 26.63
N GLU A 161 -10.80 -12.37 25.52
CA GLU A 161 -11.90 -11.41 25.51
C GLU A 161 -13.19 -12.01 26.09
N LYS A 162 -13.50 -13.27 25.77
CA LYS A 162 -14.64 -14.00 26.37
C LYS A 162 -14.52 -14.15 27.88
N ALA A 163 -13.36 -14.57 28.37
CA ALA A 163 -13.12 -14.76 29.80
C ALA A 163 -13.30 -13.46 30.60
N ASN A 164 -12.95 -12.31 30.01
CA ASN A 164 -13.18 -11.00 30.61
C ASN A 164 -14.66 -10.59 30.65
N ILE A 165 -15.45 -10.96 29.64
CA ILE A 165 -16.90 -10.70 29.61
C ILE A 165 -17.61 -11.53 30.70
N ASP A 166 -17.26 -12.80 30.82
CA ASP A 166 -17.86 -13.72 31.80
C ASP A 166 -17.48 -13.37 33.26
N ALA A 167 -16.39 -12.63 33.47
CA ALA A 167 -15.92 -12.19 34.78
C ALA A 167 -16.64 -10.95 35.35
N VAL A 168 -17.46 -10.25 34.55
CA VAL A 168 -18.24 -9.09 35.02
C VAL A 168 -19.53 -9.59 35.69
N PRO A 169 -19.76 -9.36 37.01
CA PRO A 169 -21.00 -9.76 37.65
C PRO A 169 -22.18 -9.05 36.99
N VAL A 170 -23.03 -9.85 36.36
CA VAL A 170 -24.28 -9.39 35.74
C VAL A 170 -25.24 -8.96 36.86
N CYS A 171 -25.23 -7.68 37.22
CA CYS A 171 -26.26 -7.07 38.05
C CYS A 171 -27.54 -6.90 37.22
N ILE A 172 -28.29 -7.98 37.00
CA ILE A 172 -29.65 -7.91 36.45
C ILE A 172 -30.65 -7.85 37.60
N GLY A 173 -31.25 -6.68 37.80
CA GLY A 173 -32.54 -6.55 38.47
C GLY A 173 -33.64 -7.18 37.59
N PRO A 174 -34.68 -7.77 38.18
CA PRO A 174 -35.75 -8.41 37.42
C PRO A 174 -36.58 -7.29 36.78
N ASP A 175 -36.54 -7.14 35.46
CA ASP A 175 -37.62 -6.57 34.60
C ASP A 175 -37.11 -6.08 33.23
N PHE A 176 -36.31 -6.89 32.53
CA PHE A 176 -36.14 -6.72 31.08
C PHE A 176 -36.32 -8.06 30.36
N PRO A 177 -37.24 -8.15 29.37
CA PRO A 177 -37.49 -9.40 28.65
C PRO A 177 -36.25 -9.77 27.83
N ARG A 178 -35.78 -11.00 28.06
CA ARG A 178 -34.73 -11.65 27.27
C ARG A 178 -35.17 -11.78 25.81
N VAL A 179 -34.80 -10.82 24.98
CA VAL A 179 -34.69 -11.05 23.53
C VAL A 179 -33.45 -11.90 23.35
N GLY A 180 -33.64 -13.09 22.79
CA GLY A 180 -32.63 -14.14 22.71
C GLY A 180 -31.33 -13.67 22.06
N MET A 181 -30.25 -13.72 22.83
CA MET A 181 -28.89 -13.84 22.32
C MET A 181 -28.35 -15.19 22.79
N GLY A 182 -29.00 -16.25 22.33
CA GLY A 182 -28.32 -17.52 22.14
C GLY A 182 -27.87 -17.54 20.69
N SER A 183 -26.61 -17.30 20.43
CA SER A 183 -25.98 -17.60 19.14
C SER A 183 -24.59 -18.13 19.44
N SER A 184 -24.47 -19.44 19.63
CA SER A 184 -23.83 -20.29 18.64
C SER A 184 -22.51 -19.67 18.16
N PHE A 185 -21.40 -20.19 18.68
CA PHE A 185 -20.08 -20.06 18.07
C PHE A 185 -20.13 -20.84 16.74
N ASP A 186 -20.86 -20.29 15.77
CA ASP A 186 -21.07 -20.83 14.44
C ASP A 186 -19.86 -20.46 13.58
N GLY A 187 -19.48 -21.33 12.63
CA GLY A 187 -18.26 -21.22 11.81
C GLY A 187 -18.01 -19.90 11.05
N HIS A 188 -18.87 -18.89 11.21
CA HIS A 188 -18.69 -17.53 10.72
C HIS A 188 -17.49 -16.81 11.38
N ASP A 189 -17.27 -16.97 12.69
CA ASP A 189 -16.11 -16.36 13.40
C ASP A 189 -14.78 -17.00 12.97
N GLU A 190 -14.78 -18.31 12.71
CA GLU A 190 -13.60 -19.04 12.22
C GLU A 190 -13.23 -18.63 10.79
N ILE A 191 -14.22 -18.41 9.93
CA ILE A 191 -14.00 -17.90 8.56
C ILE A 191 -13.44 -16.48 8.60
N ASP A 192 -13.96 -15.61 9.48
CA ASP A 192 -13.48 -14.24 9.62
C ASP A 192 -12.00 -14.19 10.08
N MET A 193 -11.61 -15.00 11.08
CA MET A 193 -10.22 -15.11 11.52
C MET A 193 -9.28 -15.57 10.39
N LYS A 194 -9.70 -16.58 9.61
CA LYS A 194 -8.93 -17.07 8.46
C LYS A 194 -8.76 -15.99 7.39
N ASN A 195 -9.79 -15.19 7.13
CA ASN A 195 -9.72 -14.08 6.17
C ASN A 195 -8.80 -12.97 6.66
N ARG A 196 -8.85 -12.61 7.94
CA ARG A 196 -7.99 -11.59 8.55
C ARG A 196 -6.51 -11.99 8.62
N ALA A 197 -6.21 -13.29 8.53
CA ALA A 197 -4.86 -13.84 8.46
C ALA A 197 -4.45 -14.29 7.04
N ALA A 198 -5.30 -14.13 6.02
CA ALA A 198 -5.07 -14.60 4.65
C ALA A 198 -4.09 -13.70 3.88
N TYR A 199 -2.83 -13.68 4.34
CA TYR A 199 -1.77 -12.86 3.75
C TYR A 199 -1.59 -13.15 2.27
N ASN A 200 -1.82 -12.13 1.44
CA ASN A 200 -1.74 -12.21 -0.02
C ASN A 200 -0.49 -11.54 -0.59
N VAL A 201 0.23 -10.77 0.22
CA VAL A 201 1.51 -10.14 -0.11
C VAL A 201 2.40 -10.03 1.11
N THR A 202 3.71 -9.89 0.88
CA THR A 202 4.66 -9.35 1.84
C THR A 202 5.45 -8.19 1.22
N LEU A 203 5.57 -7.11 1.98
CA LEU A 203 6.45 -5.99 1.64
C LEU A 203 7.76 -6.17 2.40
N LEU A 204 8.81 -6.52 1.67
CA LEU A 204 10.15 -6.67 2.21
C LEU A 204 10.81 -5.29 2.33
N ASN A 205 11.62 -5.15 3.38
CA ASN A 205 12.34 -3.92 3.70
C ASN A 205 13.81 -4.26 3.90
N PHE A 206 14.69 -3.34 3.49
CA PHE A 206 16.11 -3.34 3.83
C PHE A 206 16.59 -1.92 4.08
N MET A 207 17.41 -1.73 5.10
CA MET A 207 18.16 -0.51 5.31
C MET A 207 19.50 -0.81 5.97
N ASP A 208 20.53 -0.15 5.47
CA ASP A 208 21.86 -0.09 6.08
C ASP A 208 22.00 1.32 6.68
N PRO A 209 21.93 1.46 8.03
CA PRO A 209 22.01 2.76 8.70
C PRO A 209 23.31 3.52 8.41
N GLN A 210 24.42 2.80 8.18
CA GLN A 210 25.72 3.41 7.89
C GLN A 210 25.74 4.00 6.48
N LYS A 211 25.07 3.35 5.51
CA LYS A 211 24.92 3.87 4.14
C LYS A 211 23.76 4.84 3.96
N MET A 212 22.82 4.88 4.90
CA MET A 212 21.66 5.77 4.89
C MET A 212 21.55 6.55 6.22
N PRO A 213 22.51 7.46 6.52
CA PRO A 213 22.56 8.15 7.81
C PRO A 213 21.51 9.26 7.97
N TYR A 214 20.83 9.66 6.90
CA TYR A 214 19.86 10.75 6.89
C TYR A 214 18.49 10.31 7.43
N LEU A 215 18.46 9.94 8.71
CA LEU A 215 17.26 9.54 9.43
C LEU A 215 16.72 10.70 10.27
N LYS A 216 15.40 10.72 10.45
CA LYS A 216 14.75 11.71 11.32
C LYS A 216 14.74 11.18 12.75
N GLU A 217 14.90 12.09 13.72
CA GLU A 217 14.62 11.78 15.11
C GLU A 217 13.12 11.59 15.34
N GLU A 218 12.78 10.66 16.22
CA GLU A 218 11.42 10.42 16.68
C GLU A 218 10.91 11.66 17.46
N PRO A 219 9.75 12.24 17.08
CA PRO A 219 9.40 13.59 17.49
C PRO A 219 8.65 13.72 18.81
N TYR A 220 8.18 12.63 19.44
CA TYR A 220 7.27 12.73 20.59
C TYR A 220 7.86 12.19 21.89
N PHE A 221 8.56 11.07 21.82
CA PHE A 221 8.98 10.29 22.99
C PHE A 221 10.49 10.28 23.19
N GLY A 222 11.26 10.75 22.20
CA GLY A 222 12.72 10.66 22.27
C GLY A 222 13.26 9.27 21.98
N MET A 223 12.54 8.46 21.20
CA MET A 223 12.97 7.10 20.86
C MET A 223 14.16 7.06 19.88
N GLY A 224 14.68 8.22 19.46
CA GLY A 224 15.84 8.33 18.57
C GLY A 224 15.50 8.15 17.08
N LYS A 225 16.49 7.73 16.28
CA LYS A 225 16.40 7.71 14.82
C LYS A 225 15.35 6.72 14.29
N MET A 226 14.51 7.21 13.37
CA MET A 226 13.49 6.40 12.68
C MET A 226 13.92 6.01 11.26
N ALA A 227 13.94 4.70 10.98
CA ALA A 227 13.98 4.16 9.61
C ALA A 227 12.65 4.39 8.88
N VAL A 228 11.54 4.26 9.61
CA VAL A 228 10.18 4.53 9.13
C VAL A 228 9.45 5.34 10.20
N SER A 229 8.93 6.51 9.82
CA SER A 229 8.21 7.40 10.75
C SER A 229 6.86 6.83 11.19
N TRP A 230 6.27 7.40 12.25
CA TRP A 230 4.92 7.07 12.70
C TRP A 230 3.89 7.05 11.57
N HIS A 231 3.21 5.90 11.42
CA HIS A 231 2.20 5.70 10.40
C HIS A 231 1.19 4.62 10.81
N HIS A 232 0.12 4.55 10.03
CA HIS A 232 -0.74 3.38 9.90
C HIS A 232 -0.38 2.69 8.59
N ASP A 233 -0.43 1.38 8.55
CA ASP A 233 -0.39 0.66 7.28
C ASP A 233 -1.64 0.98 6.46
N GLU A 234 -1.43 1.41 5.21
CA GLU A 234 -2.50 1.74 4.26
C GLU A 234 -2.98 0.50 3.50
N ASN A 235 -4.15 0.57 2.86
CA ASN A 235 -4.64 -0.44 1.90
C ASN A 235 -4.64 -1.88 2.44
N LEU A 236 -5.07 -2.04 3.69
CA LEU A 236 -5.30 -3.34 4.33
C LEU A 236 -6.80 -3.62 4.39
N VAL A 237 -7.16 -4.90 4.33
CA VAL A 237 -8.53 -5.34 4.65
C VAL A 237 -8.84 -4.93 6.10
N ASP A 238 -10.08 -4.50 6.35
CA ASP A 238 -10.48 -4.05 7.68
C ASP A 238 -10.21 -5.13 8.74
N ARG A 239 -9.62 -4.70 9.86
CA ARG A 239 -9.20 -5.57 10.98
C ARG A 239 -8.30 -6.75 10.61
N SER A 240 -7.70 -6.74 9.42
CA SER A 240 -6.74 -7.77 9.05
C SER A 240 -5.44 -7.60 9.84
N ALA A 241 -4.83 -8.73 10.16
CA ALA A 241 -3.58 -8.74 10.88
C ALA A 241 -2.42 -8.32 9.97
N VAL A 242 -1.29 -7.98 10.59
CA VAL A 242 0.02 -7.85 9.93
C VAL A 242 1.03 -8.66 10.73
N ALA A 243 1.79 -9.51 10.06
CA ALA A 243 2.87 -10.28 10.68
C ALA A 243 4.22 -9.86 10.11
N VAL A 244 5.22 -9.70 10.97
CA VAL A 244 6.53 -9.19 10.58
C VAL A 244 7.63 -10.09 11.09
N TYR A 245 8.42 -10.64 10.18
CA TYR A 245 9.69 -11.30 10.50
C TYR A 245 10.82 -10.26 10.42
N SER A 246 11.60 -10.11 11.48
CA SER A 246 12.71 -9.17 11.60
C SER A 246 14.07 -9.87 11.49
N TYR A 247 14.99 -9.33 10.69
CA TYR A 247 16.33 -9.88 10.54
C TYR A 247 17.39 -8.78 10.61
N SER A 248 17.97 -8.59 11.79
CA SER A 248 19.19 -7.79 11.98
C SER A 248 20.41 -8.63 11.56
N CYS A 249 21.25 -8.11 10.66
CA CYS A 249 22.34 -8.86 10.02
C CYS A 249 23.48 -9.24 10.98
N GLU A 250 23.60 -8.53 12.09
CA GLU A 250 24.53 -8.83 13.17
C GLU A 250 23.71 -9.03 14.44
N GLY A 251 24.04 -10.05 15.23
CA GLY A 251 23.52 -10.17 16.59
C GLY A 251 24.14 -9.07 17.45
N PRO A 252 23.48 -8.66 18.56
CA PRO A 252 24.18 -7.84 19.54
C PRO A 252 25.50 -8.54 19.92
N GLU A 253 26.60 -7.79 19.99
CA GLU A 253 27.77 -8.28 20.73
C GLU A 253 27.27 -8.64 22.14
N GLU A 254 27.76 -9.74 22.72
CA GLU A 254 27.34 -10.14 24.08
C GLU A 254 27.43 -8.91 24.99
N GLU A 255 26.29 -8.52 25.60
CA GLU A 255 26.24 -7.40 26.54
C GLU A 255 27.34 -7.62 27.57
N SER A 256 28.35 -6.76 27.57
CA SER A 256 29.39 -6.86 28.58
C SER A 256 28.76 -6.46 29.91
N GLU A 257 29.02 -7.19 31.00
CA GLU A 257 28.53 -6.81 32.33
C GLU A 257 29.02 -5.40 32.77
N ASP A 258 29.97 -4.82 32.02
CA ASP A 258 30.56 -3.49 32.20
C ASP A 258 29.93 -2.40 31.31
N ASP A 259 28.93 -2.71 30.47
CA ASP A 259 28.28 -1.68 29.65
C ASP A 259 27.46 -0.71 30.51
N PRO A 260 27.61 0.61 30.30
CA PRO A 260 26.87 1.59 31.08
C PRO A 260 25.37 1.35 30.92
N GLN A 261 24.63 1.36 32.03
CA GLN A 261 23.16 1.35 32.01
C GLN A 261 22.66 2.56 31.20
N LEU A 262 22.38 2.33 29.93
CA LEU A 262 21.81 3.34 29.04
C LEU A 262 20.37 3.63 29.49
N GLU A 263 20.05 4.90 29.70
CA GLU A 263 18.66 5.34 29.92
C GLU A 263 17.85 5.12 28.64
N GLY A 264 16.74 4.39 28.77
CA GLY A 264 15.83 4.11 27.67
C GLY A 264 16.30 3.00 26.71
N ARG A 265 15.88 3.09 25.45
CA ARG A 265 16.10 2.04 24.45
C ARG A 265 17.55 2.04 23.95
N ASP A 266 18.05 0.85 23.65
CA ASP A 266 19.40 0.69 23.10
C ASP A 266 19.48 1.32 21.68
N PRO A 267 20.35 2.33 21.44
CA PRO A 267 20.50 3.00 20.15
C PRO A 267 20.96 2.05 19.03
N ASP A 268 21.64 0.96 19.37
CA ASP A 268 22.30 0.06 18.45
C ASP A 268 21.41 -1.12 18.04
N ILE A 269 20.39 -1.41 18.84
CA ILE A 269 19.37 -2.42 18.56
C ILE A 269 18.21 -1.83 17.75
N TRP A 270 17.72 -2.60 16.79
CA TRP A 270 16.52 -2.27 16.04
C TRP A 270 15.27 -2.45 16.91
N HIS A 271 14.33 -1.51 16.83
CA HIS A 271 13.08 -1.63 17.57
C HIS A 271 11.87 -1.35 16.66
N VAL A 272 10.71 -1.85 17.07
CA VAL A 272 9.41 -1.35 16.61
C VAL A 272 8.80 -0.49 17.72
N GLY A 273 8.42 0.73 17.37
CA GLY A 273 7.77 1.66 18.28
C GLY A 273 6.25 1.63 18.11
N PHE A 274 5.50 1.70 19.20
CA PHE A 274 4.03 1.80 19.20
C PHE A 274 3.51 2.94 20.07
N LYS A 275 2.51 3.66 19.56
CA LYS A 275 1.75 4.68 20.31
C LYS A 275 0.26 4.57 20.02
N ILE A 276 -0.57 4.92 20.99
CA ILE A 276 -2.01 5.13 20.72
C ILE A 276 -2.15 6.35 19.79
N SER A 277 -3.04 6.25 18.81
CA SER A 277 -3.30 7.34 17.87
C SER A 277 -3.86 8.54 18.60
N TRP A 278 -3.30 9.72 18.33
CA TRP A 278 -3.74 11.00 18.92
C TRP A 278 -3.60 11.14 20.43
N ASP A 279 -3.05 10.13 21.11
CA ASP A 279 -2.79 10.15 22.54
C ASP A 279 -1.40 10.76 22.82
N ILE A 280 -1.35 11.54 23.89
CA ILE A 280 -0.16 12.21 24.45
C ILE A 280 0.03 11.92 25.95
N GLU A 281 -0.81 11.09 26.57
CA GLU A 281 -0.68 10.74 27.98
C GLU A 281 -0.03 9.36 28.13
N THR A 282 -0.45 8.41 27.29
CA THR A 282 0.00 7.02 27.40
C THR A 282 1.46 6.88 26.94
N PRO A 283 2.37 6.35 27.79
CA PRO A 283 3.73 6.07 27.39
C PRO A 283 3.80 5.17 26.16
N GLY A 284 4.64 5.53 25.18
CA GLY A 284 4.90 4.70 24.01
C GLY A 284 5.67 3.42 24.38
N LEU A 285 5.63 2.40 23.52
CA LEU A 285 6.48 1.21 23.68
C LEU A 285 7.57 1.19 22.61
N ALA A 286 8.80 0.88 23.00
CA ALA A 286 9.88 0.54 22.09
C ALA A 286 10.31 -0.92 22.34
N ILE A 287 9.93 -1.81 21.41
CA ILE A 287 10.15 -3.25 21.55
C ILE A 287 11.42 -3.64 20.78
N PRO A 288 12.45 -4.22 21.44
CA PRO A 288 13.67 -4.64 20.76
C PRO A 288 13.37 -5.78 19.79
N LEU A 289 14.04 -5.75 18.64
CA LEU A 289 13.92 -6.74 17.58
C LEU A 289 15.29 -7.31 17.26
N HIS A 290 15.55 -8.49 17.79
CA HIS A 290 16.76 -9.27 17.52
C HIS A 290 16.61 -10.05 16.21
N GLN A 291 17.66 -10.81 15.92
CA GLN A 291 17.73 -11.63 14.71
C GLN A 291 16.68 -12.75 14.74
N GLY A 292 15.69 -12.68 13.85
CA GLY A 292 14.68 -13.71 13.70
C GLY A 292 13.37 -13.46 14.47
N ASP A 293 13.32 -12.41 15.30
CA ASP A 293 12.11 -12.08 16.05
C ASP A 293 10.94 -11.75 15.12
N CYS A 294 9.76 -12.21 15.52
CA CYS A 294 8.51 -11.95 14.83
C CYS A 294 7.57 -11.13 15.70
N TYR A 295 6.89 -10.15 15.13
CA TYR A 295 5.80 -9.45 15.82
C TYR A 295 4.54 -9.38 14.96
N PHE A 296 3.40 -9.28 15.64
CA PHE A 296 2.08 -9.33 15.02
C PHE A 296 1.24 -8.17 15.51
N MET A 297 0.63 -7.46 14.57
CA MET A 297 -0.41 -6.46 14.82
C MET A 297 -1.75 -7.12 14.53
N LEU A 298 -2.55 -7.36 15.56
CA LEU A 298 -3.80 -8.10 15.44
C LEU A 298 -5.01 -7.16 15.38
N ASP A 299 -6.06 -7.60 14.68
CA ASP A 299 -7.37 -6.97 14.65
C ASP A 299 -7.29 -5.47 14.35
N ASP A 300 -7.84 -4.60 15.21
CA ASP A 300 -7.87 -3.15 15.00
C ASP A 300 -6.61 -2.41 15.48
N LEU A 301 -5.52 -3.11 15.85
CA LEU A 301 -4.31 -2.47 16.37
C LEU A 301 -3.76 -1.45 15.37
N ASN A 302 -3.69 -1.79 14.08
CA ASN A 302 -3.20 -0.86 13.06
C ASN A 302 -4.13 0.36 12.86
N ALA A 303 -5.41 0.29 13.23
CA ALA A 303 -6.33 1.43 13.15
C ALA A 303 -6.27 2.31 14.40
N THR A 304 -6.15 1.69 15.58
CA THR A 304 -6.17 2.36 16.89
C THR A 304 -4.81 2.92 17.28
N HIS A 305 -3.72 2.30 16.81
CA HIS A 305 -2.34 2.66 17.12
C HIS A 305 -1.56 3.05 15.87
N GLN A 306 -0.54 3.87 16.08
CA GLN A 306 0.49 4.14 15.09
C GLN A 306 1.74 3.35 15.46
N HIS A 307 2.51 2.95 14.45
CA HIS A 307 3.80 2.33 14.67
C HIS A 307 4.90 3.03 13.87
N CYS A 308 6.13 2.89 14.35
CA CYS A 308 7.34 3.37 13.68
C CYS A 308 8.43 2.28 13.74
N VAL A 309 9.46 2.44 12.93
CA VAL A 309 10.64 1.56 12.97
C VAL A 309 11.82 2.39 13.41
N LEU A 310 12.36 2.06 14.58
CA LEU A 310 13.52 2.71 15.16
C LEU A 310 14.78 1.98 14.67
N ALA A 311 15.71 2.75 14.12
CA ALA A 311 16.93 2.22 13.55
C ALA A 311 17.93 1.86 14.64
N GLY A 312 18.50 0.66 14.54
CA GLY A 312 19.74 0.27 15.21
C GLY A 312 20.97 0.65 14.38
N LEU A 313 22.12 0.08 14.71
CA LEU A 313 23.37 0.22 13.94
C LEU A 313 23.53 -0.77 12.78
N PRO A 314 23.30 -2.08 12.95
CA PRO A 314 23.60 -3.03 11.88
C PRO A 314 22.57 -2.92 10.75
N PRO A 315 22.90 -3.36 9.53
CA PRO A 315 21.90 -3.51 8.47
C PRO A 315 20.77 -4.45 8.91
N ARG A 316 19.54 -4.15 8.49
CA ARG A 316 18.37 -4.96 8.85
C ARG A 316 17.44 -5.15 7.67
N PHE A 317 16.94 -6.38 7.56
CA PHE A 317 15.82 -6.76 6.73
C PHE A 317 14.53 -6.95 7.55
N SER A 318 13.39 -6.83 6.90
CA SER A 318 12.14 -7.37 7.43
C SER A 318 11.22 -7.84 6.32
N SER A 319 10.34 -8.80 6.63
CA SER A 319 9.26 -9.27 5.76
C SER A 319 7.93 -8.93 6.43
N THR A 320 7.17 -7.98 5.89
CA THR A 320 5.89 -7.53 6.47
C THR A 320 4.71 -8.10 5.68
N HIS A 321 4.13 -9.19 6.18
CA HIS A 321 3.04 -9.94 5.57
C HIS A 321 1.69 -9.28 5.85
N ARG A 322 0.89 -9.11 4.79
CA ARG A 322 -0.30 -8.25 4.77
C ARG A 322 -1.45 -8.91 4.06
N VAL A 323 -2.66 -8.63 4.50
CA VAL A 323 -3.87 -8.84 3.71
C VAL A 323 -4.17 -7.53 3.00
N ALA A 324 -3.55 -7.33 1.83
CA ALA A 324 -3.81 -6.15 1.02
C ALA A 324 -5.28 -6.11 0.62
N GLU A 325 -5.92 -4.96 0.80
CA GLU A 325 -7.20 -4.68 0.14
C GLU A 325 -6.89 -4.58 -1.35
N CYS A 326 -7.33 -5.60 -2.09
CA CYS A 326 -7.11 -5.68 -3.53
C CYS A 326 -8.40 -5.89 -4.31
N SER A 327 -9.57 -5.47 -3.78
CA SER A 327 -10.85 -5.60 -4.50
C SER A 327 -10.83 -4.86 -5.85
N THR A 328 -10.05 -3.77 -5.91
CA THR A 328 -9.77 -2.99 -7.12
C THR A 328 -8.29 -3.01 -7.51
N GLY A 329 -7.52 -3.94 -6.93
CA GLY A 329 -6.05 -3.96 -6.96
C GLY A 329 -5.44 -5.19 -7.63
N THR A 330 -6.21 -5.96 -8.39
CA THR A 330 -5.74 -7.16 -9.10
C THR A 330 -5.77 -7.00 -10.62
N LEU A 331 -4.87 -7.69 -11.31
CA LEU A 331 -4.82 -7.70 -12.78
C LEU A 331 -6.15 -8.17 -13.37
N GLU A 332 -6.75 -9.22 -12.80
CA GLU A 332 -8.05 -9.74 -13.23
C GLU A 332 -9.14 -8.67 -13.16
N TYR A 333 -9.20 -7.94 -12.03
CA TYR A 333 -10.15 -6.84 -11.86
C TYR A 333 -10.01 -5.80 -12.97
N ILE A 334 -8.80 -5.27 -13.20
CA ILE A 334 -8.63 -4.21 -14.19
C ILE A 334 -8.86 -4.69 -15.62
N LEU A 335 -8.48 -5.93 -15.95
CA LEU A 335 -8.79 -6.51 -17.26
C LEU A 335 -10.30 -6.62 -17.47
N GLN A 336 -11.05 -7.07 -16.46
CA GLN A 336 -12.51 -7.13 -16.51
C GLN A 336 -13.12 -5.73 -16.67
N ARG A 337 -12.62 -4.73 -15.94
CA ARG A 337 -13.04 -3.34 -16.08
C ARG A 337 -12.79 -2.85 -17.51
N CYS A 338 -11.60 -3.07 -18.06
CA CYS A 338 -11.29 -2.68 -19.43
C CYS A 338 -12.20 -3.38 -20.45
N GLN A 339 -12.51 -4.67 -20.25
CA GLN A 339 -13.48 -5.38 -21.11
C GLN A 339 -14.87 -4.74 -21.06
N VAL A 340 -15.36 -4.35 -19.87
CA VAL A 340 -16.65 -3.64 -19.73
C VAL A 340 -16.67 -2.35 -20.54
N ALA A 341 -15.63 -1.53 -20.47
CA ALA A 341 -15.56 -0.30 -21.27
C ALA A 341 -15.56 -0.60 -22.79
N LEU A 342 -14.82 -1.63 -23.22
CA LEU A 342 -14.74 -2.02 -24.63
C LEU A 342 -16.02 -2.70 -25.16
N GLN A 343 -16.97 -3.10 -24.31
CA GLN A 343 -18.26 -3.60 -24.79
C GLN A 343 -19.03 -2.55 -25.59
N ASN A 344 -18.79 -1.25 -25.36
CA ASN A 344 -19.43 -0.17 -26.12
C ASN A 344 -18.85 0.03 -27.54
N VAL A 345 -17.81 -0.71 -27.93
CA VAL A 345 -17.30 -0.74 -29.31
C VAL A 345 -18.28 -1.53 -30.20
N ARG A 346 -18.78 -0.92 -31.28
CA ARG A 346 -19.64 -1.57 -32.29
C ARG A 346 -18.81 -2.21 -33.40
N GLU A 347 -18.09 -1.38 -34.13
CA GLU A 347 -17.21 -1.77 -35.23
C GLU A 347 -15.88 -1.01 -35.11
N GLU A 348 -14.79 -1.68 -35.47
CA GLU A 348 -13.44 -1.12 -35.59
C GLU A 348 -13.07 -1.17 -37.08
N ALA A 349 -12.86 -0.01 -37.69
CA ALA A 349 -12.45 0.11 -39.08
C ALA A 349 -10.95 -0.21 -39.24
N ASP A 350 -10.49 -0.50 -40.47
CA ASP A 350 -9.09 -0.86 -40.76
C ASP A 350 -8.08 0.24 -40.36
N ASN A 351 -8.53 1.49 -40.27
CA ASN A 351 -7.74 2.65 -39.84
C ASN A 351 -7.71 2.85 -38.31
N GLY A 352 -8.36 1.97 -37.54
CA GLY A 352 -8.49 2.06 -36.07
C GLY A 352 -9.66 2.93 -35.60
N GLU A 353 -10.46 3.52 -36.50
CA GLU A 353 -11.63 4.28 -36.09
C GLU A 353 -12.72 3.38 -35.50
N ILE A 354 -13.29 3.83 -34.38
CA ILE A 354 -14.30 3.09 -33.63
C ILE A 354 -15.67 3.76 -33.77
N SER A 355 -16.71 2.97 -33.98
CA SER A 355 -18.10 3.38 -33.79
C SER A 355 -18.68 2.85 -32.46
N LEU A 356 -19.58 3.62 -31.85
CA LEU A 356 -20.14 3.32 -30.52
C LEU A 356 -21.46 2.54 -30.63
N LYS A 357 -21.70 1.60 -29.71
CA LYS A 357 -23.00 0.89 -29.61
C LYS A 357 -24.07 1.77 -28.99
N SER A 358 -23.74 2.47 -27.91
CA SER A 358 -24.63 3.30 -27.10
C SER A 358 -24.00 4.67 -26.80
N LEU A 359 -24.86 5.68 -26.75
CA LEU A 359 -24.56 7.06 -26.34
C LEU A 359 -25.22 7.43 -25.00
N GLU A 360 -25.73 6.44 -24.27
CA GLU A 360 -26.33 6.68 -22.96
C GLU A 360 -25.32 7.23 -21.96
N SER A 361 -25.74 8.25 -21.21
CA SER A 361 -24.93 8.97 -20.23
C SER A 361 -24.14 8.05 -19.28
N VAL A 362 -24.78 7.02 -18.75
CA VAL A 362 -24.19 6.06 -17.81
C VAL A 362 -23.07 5.25 -18.47
N VAL A 363 -23.28 4.82 -19.72
CA VAL A 363 -22.31 4.02 -20.48
C VAL A 363 -21.09 4.87 -20.85
N LEU A 364 -21.31 6.10 -21.33
CA LEU A 364 -20.22 7.02 -21.69
C LEU A 364 -19.39 7.40 -20.46
N LYS A 365 -20.05 7.74 -19.35
CA LYS A 365 -19.38 8.07 -18.09
C LYS A 365 -18.54 6.89 -17.60
N GLN A 366 -19.11 5.68 -17.57
CA GLN A 366 -18.41 4.48 -17.11
C GLN A 366 -17.18 4.17 -17.98
N GLY A 367 -17.28 4.30 -19.30
CA GLY A 367 -16.16 4.12 -20.22
C GLY A 367 -15.00 5.08 -19.94
N GLU A 368 -15.31 6.37 -19.76
CA GLU A 368 -14.31 7.40 -19.47
C GLU A 368 -13.68 7.28 -18.07
N GLU A 369 -14.43 6.79 -17.08
CA GLU A 369 -13.94 6.49 -15.74
C GLU A 369 -12.97 5.29 -15.75
N ILE A 370 -13.32 4.20 -16.43
CA ILE A 370 -12.44 3.02 -16.60
C ILE A 370 -11.17 3.41 -17.38
N HIS A 371 -11.30 4.27 -18.39
CA HIS A 371 -10.17 4.78 -19.15
C HIS A 371 -9.18 5.53 -18.24
N ASN A 372 -9.67 6.37 -17.33
CA ASN A 372 -8.81 7.01 -16.33
C ASN A 372 -8.18 6.00 -15.37
N GLU A 373 -8.96 5.02 -14.92
CA GLU A 373 -8.52 4.01 -13.97
C GLU A 373 -7.31 3.22 -14.52
N VAL A 374 -7.40 2.66 -15.73
CA VAL A 374 -6.28 1.93 -16.35
C VAL A 374 -5.08 2.84 -16.62
N GLU A 375 -5.31 4.10 -17.00
CA GLU A 375 -4.21 5.04 -17.26
C GLU A 375 -3.42 5.39 -15.97
N PHE A 376 -4.13 5.77 -14.90
CA PHE A 376 -3.50 6.40 -13.73
C PHE A 376 -3.27 5.45 -12.55
N GLU A 377 -4.07 4.40 -12.40
CA GLU A 377 -3.90 3.42 -11.32
C GLU A 377 -3.04 2.24 -11.73
N TRP A 378 -2.82 2.03 -13.04
CA TRP A 378 -2.07 0.89 -13.57
C TRP A 378 -0.87 1.32 -14.41
N LEU A 379 -1.08 1.85 -15.62
CA LEU A 379 0.00 2.12 -16.58
C LEU A 379 1.01 3.12 -16.03
N ARG A 380 0.55 4.31 -15.61
CA ARG A 380 1.45 5.35 -15.11
C ARG A 380 2.08 4.96 -13.79
N GLN A 381 1.38 4.21 -12.91
CA GLN A 381 1.98 3.68 -11.69
C GLN A 381 3.13 2.71 -12.01
N PHE A 382 2.92 1.78 -12.94
CA PHE A 382 3.91 0.78 -13.33
C PHE A 382 5.14 1.44 -13.98
N TRP A 383 4.93 2.23 -15.03
CA TRP A 383 6.04 2.85 -15.78
C TRP A 383 6.78 3.93 -14.99
N PHE A 384 6.12 4.59 -14.03
CA PHE A 384 6.78 5.52 -13.12
C PHE A 384 7.86 4.87 -12.25
N GLN A 385 7.77 3.57 -12.04
CA GLN A 385 8.75 2.81 -11.26
C GLN A 385 9.92 2.32 -12.13
N GLY A 386 9.95 2.73 -13.40
CA GLY A 386 10.98 2.35 -14.37
C GLY A 386 10.96 0.86 -14.67
N SER A 387 12.12 0.33 -15.03
CA SER A 387 12.28 -1.08 -15.40
C SER A 387 12.65 -1.99 -14.22
N ARG A 388 12.53 -1.50 -12.98
CA ARG A 388 13.06 -2.18 -11.78
C ARG A 388 12.56 -3.61 -11.60
N TYR A 389 11.28 -3.86 -11.90
CA TYR A 389 10.68 -5.20 -11.79
C TYR A 389 11.28 -6.19 -12.78
N LYS A 390 11.72 -5.71 -13.96
CA LYS A 390 12.38 -6.53 -14.98
C LYS A 390 13.75 -7.05 -14.53
N LYS A 391 14.28 -6.62 -13.38
CA LYS A 391 15.44 -7.28 -12.75
C LYS A 391 15.05 -8.58 -12.05
N CYS A 392 13.83 -8.67 -11.54
CA CYS A 392 13.35 -9.82 -10.78
C CYS A 392 12.54 -10.80 -11.64
N THR A 393 11.62 -10.24 -12.44
CA THR A 393 10.61 -11.01 -13.17
C THR A 393 10.14 -10.24 -14.40
N ASP A 394 9.76 -10.96 -15.45
CA ASP A 394 9.08 -10.43 -16.64
C ASP A 394 7.56 -10.56 -16.57
N TRP A 395 7.01 -11.06 -15.45
CA TRP A 395 5.59 -11.43 -15.31
C TRP A 395 4.63 -10.30 -15.71
N TRP A 396 4.93 -9.06 -15.33
CA TRP A 396 4.10 -7.89 -15.66
C TRP A 396 4.28 -7.34 -17.08
N CYS A 397 5.28 -7.80 -17.85
CA CYS A 397 5.56 -7.27 -19.20
C CYS A 397 4.39 -7.49 -20.16
N GLN A 398 3.87 -8.72 -20.26
CA GLN A 398 2.72 -9.01 -21.13
C GLN A 398 1.44 -8.36 -20.60
N PRO A 399 1.06 -8.48 -19.31
CA PRO A 399 -0.10 -7.79 -18.74
C PRO A 399 -0.11 -6.28 -19.00
N MET A 400 1.01 -5.59 -18.80
CA MET A 400 1.09 -4.15 -19.02
C MET A 400 0.99 -3.79 -20.51
N SER A 401 1.53 -4.63 -21.40
CA SER A 401 1.37 -4.46 -22.84
C SER A 401 -0.10 -4.61 -23.26
N GLN A 402 -0.81 -5.59 -22.70
CA GLN A 402 -2.24 -5.79 -22.93
C GLN A 402 -3.07 -4.62 -22.40
N LEU A 403 -2.79 -4.14 -21.18
CA LEU A 403 -3.47 -2.97 -20.61
C LEU A 403 -3.23 -1.71 -21.45
N GLU A 404 -2.03 -1.52 -21.97
CA GLU A 404 -1.71 -0.41 -22.86
C GLU A 404 -2.44 -0.50 -24.20
N GLU A 405 -2.59 -1.70 -24.77
CA GLU A 405 -3.41 -1.89 -25.98
C GLU A 405 -4.89 -1.58 -25.72
N MET A 406 -5.46 -2.06 -24.62
CA MET A 406 -6.85 -1.78 -24.24
C MET A 406 -7.05 -0.29 -23.94
N TRP A 407 -6.12 0.34 -23.22
CA TRP A 407 -6.11 1.79 -23.00
C TRP A 407 -6.05 2.57 -24.31
N ARG A 408 -5.20 2.16 -25.27
CA ARG A 408 -5.11 2.82 -26.58
C ARG A 408 -6.44 2.73 -27.34
N LYS A 409 -7.15 1.59 -27.27
CA LYS A 409 -8.51 1.49 -27.83
C LYS A 409 -9.49 2.44 -27.14
N MET A 410 -9.31 2.72 -25.84
CA MET A 410 -10.14 3.70 -25.12
C MET A 410 -9.85 5.15 -25.54
N GLU A 411 -8.63 5.50 -25.96
CA GLU A 411 -8.36 6.80 -26.60
C GLU A 411 -9.19 6.98 -27.89
N TRP A 412 -9.33 5.91 -28.69
CA TRP A 412 -10.21 5.91 -29.86
C TRP A 412 -11.69 5.99 -29.49
N LEU A 413 -12.11 5.33 -28.41
CA LEU A 413 -13.47 5.49 -27.86
C LEU A 413 -13.74 6.95 -27.47
N THR A 414 -12.84 7.59 -26.72
CA THR A 414 -12.99 9.01 -26.36
C THR A 414 -13.04 9.88 -27.63
N SER A 415 -12.23 9.60 -28.65
CA SER A 415 -12.29 10.32 -29.93
C SER A 415 -13.64 10.17 -30.64
N ALA A 416 -14.22 8.97 -30.65
CA ALA A 416 -15.55 8.71 -31.18
C ALA A 416 -16.64 9.48 -30.42
N VAL A 417 -16.59 9.50 -29.08
CA VAL A 417 -17.52 10.28 -28.25
C VAL A 417 -17.44 11.77 -28.59
N LEU A 418 -16.22 12.32 -28.71
CA LEU A 418 -16.02 13.73 -29.07
C LEU A 418 -16.57 14.06 -30.46
N ARG A 419 -16.49 13.12 -31.41
CA ARG A 419 -17.08 13.27 -32.75
C ARG A 419 -18.59 13.33 -32.69
N GLU A 420 -19.22 12.47 -31.89
CA GLU A 420 -20.68 12.46 -31.69
C GLU A 420 -21.17 13.75 -31.02
N VAL A 421 -20.42 14.29 -30.05
CA VAL A 421 -20.69 15.60 -29.43
C VAL A 421 -20.59 16.75 -30.44
N ARG A 422 -19.67 16.65 -31.40
CA ARG A 422 -19.47 17.67 -32.46
C ARG A 422 -20.37 17.50 -33.66
N ARG A 423 -21.09 16.38 -33.79
CA ARG A 423 -21.90 16.07 -34.97
C ARG A 423 -23.05 17.08 -35.13
N GLU A 424 -23.13 17.66 -36.31
CA GLU A 424 -24.24 18.53 -36.69
C GLU A 424 -25.58 17.76 -36.72
N GLY A 425 -26.66 18.39 -36.29
CA GLY A 425 -28.00 17.79 -36.29
C GLY A 425 -28.34 16.91 -35.08
N VAL A 426 -27.43 16.73 -34.12
CA VAL A 426 -27.74 16.09 -32.84
C VAL A 426 -28.57 17.05 -31.96
N PRO A 427 -29.70 16.62 -31.38
CA PRO A 427 -30.49 17.47 -30.49
C PRO A 427 -29.67 18.02 -29.34
N MET A 428 -29.90 19.30 -29.01
CA MET A 428 -29.08 20.01 -28.03
C MET A 428 -29.15 19.39 -26.63
N GLU A 429 -30.31 18.89 -26.23
CA GLU A 429 -30.48 18.18 -24.95
C GLU A 429 -29.60 16.94 -24.86
N GLN A 430 -29.58 16.11 -25.91
CA GLN A 430 -28.75 14.92 -25.99
C GLN A 430 -27.25 15.28 -25.97
N LYS A 431 -26.85 16.35 -26.67
CA LYS A 431 -25.48 16.86 -26.63
C LYS A 431 -25.07 17.30 -25.22
N ASN A 432 -25.93 18.02 -24.52
CA ASN A 432 -25.69 18.47 -23.15
C ASN A 432 -25.57 17.30 -22.17
N GLU A 433 -26.40 16.28 -22.36
CA GLU A 433 -26.34 15.07 -21.56
C GLU A 433 -24.98 14.39 -21.72
N MET A 434 -24.56 14.10 -22.96
CA MET A 434 -23.24 13.51 -23.25
C MET A 434 -22.09 14.34 -22.66
N LEU A 435 -22.11 15.66 -22.85
CA LEU A 435 -21.11 16.58 -22.31
C LEU A 435 -21.02 16.48 -20.78
N THR A 436 -22.17 16.49 -20.11
CA THR A 436 -22.24 16.42 -18.64
C THR A 436 -21.70 15.09 -18.11
N SER A 437 -21.91 14.00 -18.85
CA SER A 437 -21.43 12.66 -18.48
C SER A 437 -19.91 12.53 -18.53
N ILE A 438 -19.24 13.17 -19.50
CA ILE A 438 -17.82 12.92 -19.78
C ILE A 438 -16.87 14.03 -19.29
N LEU A 439 -17.36 15.26 -19.15
CA LEU A 439 -16.50 16.43 -18.91
C LEU A 439 -15.68 16.30 -17.61
N ALA A 440 -16.25 15.71 -16.57
CA ALA A 440 -15.56 15.47 -15.30
C ALA A 440 -14.36 14.52 -15.49
N SER A 441 -14.57 13.40 -16.20
CA SER A 441 -13.54 12.40 -16.45
C SER A 441 -12.42 12.92 -17.34
N ILE A 442 -12.74 13.65 -18.42
CA ILE A 442 -11.73 14.26 -19.32
C ILE A 442 -10.94 15.36 -18.60
N THR A 443 -11.61 16.18 -17.78
CA THR A 443 -10.93 17.19 -16.93
C THR A 443 -9.97 16.53 -15.95
N THR A 444 -10.39 15.45 -15.29
CA THR A 444 -9.55 14.68 -14.38
C THR A 444 -8.35 14.08 -15.11
N ARG A 445 -8.57 13.51 -16.30
CA ARG A 445 -7.50 12.96 -17.17
C ARG A 445 -6.44 14.00 -17.47
N GLN A 446 -6.85 15.20 -17.89
CA GLN A 446 -5.92 16.30 -18.17
C GLN A 446 -5.09 16.70 -16.94
N ASN A 447 -5.75 16.83 -15.79
CA ASN A 447 -5.08 17.21 -14.55
C ASN A 447 -4.07 16.14 -14.10
N LEU A 448 -4.44 14.87 -14.17
CA LEU A 448 -3.58 13.76 -13.78
C LEU A 448 -2.43 13.55 -14.77
N ARG A 449 -2.65 13.68 -16.09
CA ARG A 449 -1.56 13.66 -17.09
C ARG A 449 -0.48 14.70 -16.76
N ARG A 450 -0.89 15.93 -16.46
CA ARG A 450 0.02 17.01 -16.06
C ARG A 450 0.77 16.68 -14.77
N GLU A 451 0.07 16.15 -13.76
CA GLU A 451 0.66 15.76 -12.48
C GLU A 451 1.71 14.65 -12.65
N TRP A 452 1.38 13.59 -13.38
CA TRP A 452 2.28 12.47 -13.63
C TRP A 452 3.47 12.87 -14.48
N HIS A 453 3.27 13.68 -15.50
CA HIS A 453 4.35 14.23 -16.31
C HIS A 453 5.34 15.05 -15.45
N ALA A 454 4.82 15.94 -14.59
CA ALA A 454 5.65 16.69 -13.64
C ALA A 454 6.37 15.78 -12.63
N ARG A 455 5.70 14.74 -12.12
CA ARG A 455 6.29 13.75 -11.19
C ARG A 455 7.48 13.03 -11.83
N CYS A 456 7.32 12.54 -13.06
CA CYS A 456 8.38 11.85 -13.82
C CYS A 456 9.60 12.76 -14.06
N GLN A 457 9.36 14.07 -14.16
CA GLN A 457 10.40 15.05 -14.44
C GLN A 457 10.94 15.77 -13.20
N SER A 458 10.52 15.39 -12.00
CA SER A 458 10.98 16.01 -10.76
C SER A 458 12.50 15.89 -10.60
N ARG A 459 13.12 16.84 -9.87
CA ARG A 459 14.58 16.84 -9.66
C ARG A 459 15.07 15.54 -9.03
N ILE A 460 14.31 14.99 -8.09
CA ILE A 460 14.62 13.73 -7.39
C ILE A 460 14.41 12.50 -8.30
N ALA A 461 13.43 12.52 -9.20
CA ALA A 461 13.27 11.46 -10.20
C ALA A 461 14.49 11.38 -11.13
N ARG A 462 15.02 12.54 -11.56
CA ARG A 462 16.17 12.62 -12.47
C ARG A 462 17.48 12.10 -11.86
N THR A 463 17.59 12.06 -10.53
CA THR A 463 18.78 11.54 -9.84
C THR A 463 18.78 10.02 -9.73
N LEU A 464 17.69 9.35 -10.10
CA LEU A 464 17.60 7.88 -10.01
C LEU A 464 18.49 7.18 -11.06
N PRO A 465 19.01 5.98 -10.71
CA PRO A 465 19.72 5.11 -11.65
C PRO A 465 18.89 4.80 -12.91
N ALA A 466 19.56 4.50 -14.03
CA ALA A 466 18.89 4.32 -15.33
C ALA A 466 17.77 3.26 -15.32
N ASP A 467 17.97 2.16 -14.60
CA ASP A 467 17.01 1.07 -14.44
C ASP A 467 15.77 1.45 -13.59
N GLN A 468 15.87 2.53 -12.80
CA GLN A 468 14.85 3.05 -11.90
C GLN A 468 14.28 4.40 -12.34
N LYS A 469 14.76 4.96 -13.45
CA LYS A 469 14.27 6.25 -13.95
C LYS A 469 12.79 6.13 -14.28
N PRO A 470 11.94 7.03 -13.73
CA PRO A 470 10.54 7.06 -14.08
C PRO A 470 10.32 7.26 -15.57
N GLU A 471 9.54 6.39 -16.18
CA GLU A 471 9.12 6.49 -17.57
C GLU A 471 7.73 7.12 -17.60
N CYS A 472 7.61 8.30 -18.22
CA CYS A 472 6.32 8.95 -18.44
C CYS A 472 5.60 8.24 -19.58
N ARG A 473 4.99 7.09 -19.30
CA ARG A 473 4.31 6.24 -20.30
C ARG A 473 2.88 5.90 -19.87
N PRO A 474 1.91 5.91 -20.79
CA PRO A 474 2.01 6.31 -22.20
C PRO A 474 2.20 7.84 -22.37
N TYR A 475 2.95 8.22 -23.42
CA TYR A 475 3.21 9.60 -23.83
C TYR A 475 3.47 9.65 -25.34
N TRP A 476 3.03 10.71 -25.99
CA TRP A 476 3.24 10.95 -27.42
C TRP A 476 3.23 12.46 -27.68
N GLU A 477 3.88 12.84 -28.78
CA GLU A 477 3.99 14.24 -29.21
C GLU A 477 2.75 14.67 -30.01
N LYS A 478 2.55 15.99 -30.11
CA LYS A 478 1.48 16.55 -30.94
C LYS A 478 1.70 16.15 -32.40
N GLY A 479 0.69 15.54 -33.01
CA GLY A 479 0.74 15.11 -34.41
C GLY A 479 1.22 13.68 -34.63
N ASP A 480 1.42 12.88 -33.57
CA ASP A 480 1.64 11.44 -33.72
C ASP A 480 0.43 10.78 -34.41
N PRO A 481 0.59 10.21 -35.62
CA PRO A 481 -0.52 9.64 -36.39
C PRO A 481 -1.06 8.34 -35.80
N SER A 482 -0.35 7.71 -34.87
CA SER A 482 -0.79 6.48 -34.20
C SER A 482 -1.82 6.74 -33.09
N MET A 483 -1.99 7.99 -32.68
CA MET A 483 -2.87 8.39 -31.57
C MET A 483 -4.00 9.33 -32.06
N PRO A 484 -5.27 9.07 -31.69
CA PRO A 484 -6.41 9.82 -32.21
C PRO A 484 -6.62 11.17 -31.53
N LEU A 485 -6.03 11.37 -30.36
CA LEU A 485 -6.19 12.55 -29.52
C LEU A 485 -4.80 13.07 -29.09
N PRO A 486 -4.66 14.37 -28.83
CA PRO A 486 -3.44 14.89 -28.24
C PRO A 486 -3.27 14.38 -26.80
N PHE A 487 -2.02 14.24 -26.35
CA PHE A 487 -1.74 13.96 -24.94
C PHE A 487 -2.28 15.07 -24.03
N ASP A 488 -2.06 16.34 -24.41
CA ASP A 488 -2.60 17.52 -23.74
C ASP A 488 -4.03 17.80 -24.20
N LEU A 489 -4.99 17.62 -23.29
CA LEU A 489 -6.42 17.79 -23.53
C LEU A 489 -6.90 19.21 -23.17
N THR A 490 -6.03 20.17 -22.92
CA THR A 490 -6.42 21.53 -22.47
C THR A 490 -7.39 22.22 -23.43
N GLU A 491 -7.11 22.18 -24.74
CA GLU A 491 -7.97 22.77 -25.76
C GLU A 491 -9.33 22.06 -25.81
N ILE A 492 -9.32 20.72 -25.80
CA ILE A 492 -10.55 19.89 -25.80
C ILE A 492 -11.41 20.19 -24.58
N VAL A 493 -10.84 20.19 -23.37
CA VAL A 493 -11.60 20.50 -22.15
C VAL A 493 -12.20 21.91 -22.19
N SER A 494 -11.48 22.88 -22.77
CA SER A 494 -11.96 24.26 -22.88
C SER A 494 -13.11 24.37 -23.89
N GLU A 495 -13.00 23.70 -25.03
CA GLU A 495 -14.06 23.58 -26.05
C GLU A 495 -15.32 22.96 -25.45
N LEU A 496 -15.21 21.80 -24.78
CA LEU A 496 -16.36 21.11 -24.16
C LEU A 496 -17.05 21.96 -23.09
N ARG A 497 -16.29 22.77 -22.34
CA ARG A 497 -16.87 23.73 -21.37
C ARG A 497 -17.60 24.87 -22.07
N GLY A 498 -17.03 25.42 -23.14
CA GLY A 498 -17.68 26.44 -23.96
C GLY A 498 -19.01 25.93 -24.52
N LEU A 499 -18.96 24.73 -25.12
CA LEU A 499 -20.13 24.04 -25.66
C LEU A 499 -21.21 23.70 -24.63
N LEU A 500 -20.91 23.68 -23.32
CA LEU A 500 -21.90 23.47 -22.25
C LEU A 500 -22.44 24.79 -21.68
N LEU A 501 -21.73 25.89 -21.90
CA LEU A 501 -22.13 27.23 -21.47
C LEU A 501 -23.04 27.93 -22.49
N GLU A 502 -22.84 27.67 -23.79
CA GLU A 502 -23.72 28.16 -24.87
C GLU A 502 -25.17 27.59 -24.80
N THR A 503 -25.41 26.70 -23.84
CA THR A 503 -26.61 25.85 -23.76
C THR A 503 -27.43 26.11 -22.51
N ARG A 504 -26.93 26.99 -21.62
CA ARG A 504 -27.69 27.52 -20.49
C ARG A 504 -28.36 28.82 -20.96
N PRO A 505 -29.68 28.95 -20.84
CA PRO A 505 -30.43 30.11 -21.33
C PRO A 505 -30.02 31.42 -20.65
#